data_AF-A0A3M1CD85-F1
#
_entry.id   AF-A0A3M1CD85-F1
#
_cell.length_a   1.000
_cell.length_b   1.000
_cell.length_c   1.000
_cell.angle_alpha   90.00
_cell.angle_beta   90.00
_cell.angle_gamma   90.00
#
_symmetry.space_group_name_H-M   'P 1'
#
loop_
_entity.id
_entity.type
_entity.pdbx_description
1 polymer ?
#
loop_
_entity_poly.entity_id
_entity_poly.type
_entity_poly.pdbx_seq_one_letter_code
_entity_poly.pdbx_strand_id
1 'polypeptide(L)'
;MKAIRSILALVGLVALIALAYGAWSFRGFDPKAAGVYWNMAKRLAESGNAAEATVWKRKVAEGLTFDDVDQSIQSVALSENIRDVGQLPLGEQVSLMRGSDWRKLKIYLYCNPLTAAKMVDFSEAYSAYLPCRIALVEDKAGDLWIYSLDMDMMIYGGKPLPPDLREEALHVKDVILAIMDQAAEGAF
;
A
#
# COMPACT_ATOMS: atom_id res chain seq x y z
N MET A 1 -4.28 -51.84 11.17
CA MET A 1 -3.09 -51.04 11.58
C MET A 1 -2.09 -50.78 10.45
N LYS A 2 -1.64 -51.78 9.67
CA LYS A 2 -0.68 -51.57 8.56
C LYS A 2 -1.21 -50.61 7.47
N ALA A 3 -2.46 -50.79 7.02
CA ALA A 3 -3.08 -49.93 6.00
C ALA A 3 -3.18 -48.45 6.43
N ILE A 4 -3.58 -48.17 7.68
CA ILE A 4 -3.65 -46.80 8.22
C ILE A 4 -2.25 -46.15 8.25
N ARG A 5 -1.21 -46.89 8.66
CA ARG A 5 0.17 -46.40 8.63
C ARG A 5 0.66 -46.10 7.22
N SER A 6 0.33 -46.95 6.24
CA SER A 6 0.67 -46.71 4.83
C SER A 6 -0.04 -45.50 4.26
N ILE A 7 -1.32 -45.29 4.60
CA ILE A 7 -2.09 -44.10 4.17
C ILE A 7 -1.50 -42.85 4.78
N LEU A 8 -1.23 -42.83 6.10
CA LEU A 8 -0.61 -41.68 6.76
C LEU A 8 0.80 -41.39 6.22
N ALA A 9 1.58 -42.42 5.90
CA ALA A 9 2.89 -42.25 5.27
C ALA A 9 2.78 -41.64 3.87
N LEU A 10 1.79 -42.07 3.08
CA LEU A 10 1.54 -41.51 1.75
C LEU A 10 1.04 -40.05 1.83
N VAL A 11 0.15 -39.74 2.76
CA VAL A 11 -0.28 -38.36 3.03
C VAL A 11 0.91 -37.49 3.46
N GLY A 12 1.76 -38.00 4.36
CA GLY A 12 2.97 -37.31 4.79
C GLY A 12 3.94 -37.06 3.63
N LEU A 13 4.15 -38.06 2.76
CA LEU A 13 4.99 -37.91 1.58
C LEU A 13 4.43 -36.85 0.61
N VAL A 14 3.12 -36.89 0.34
CA VAL A 14 2.45 -35.90 -0.51
C VAL A 14 2.57 -34.50 0.09
N ALA A 15 2.38 -34.35 1.41
CA ALA A 15 2.54 -33.07 2.09
C ALA A 15 3.97 -32.53 1.99
N LEU A 16 4.99 -33.38 2.16
CA LEU A 16 6.39 -32.98 1.99
C LEU A 16 6.72 -32.58 0.56
N ILE A 17 6.22 -33.32 -0.44
CA ILE A 17 6.37 -32.97 -1.86
C ILE A 17 5.71 -31.61 -2.15
N ALA A 18 4.51 -31.38 -1.63
CA ALA A 18 3.80 -30.11 -1.81
C ALA A 18 4.57 -28.93 -1.18
N LEU A 19 5.10 -29.11 0.04
CA LEU A 19 5.92 -28.10 0.71
C LEU A 19 7.22 -27.82 -0.06
N ALA A 20 7.91 -28.86 -0.53
CA ALA A 20 9.12 -28.71 -1.33
C ALA A 20 8.84 -28.00 -2.65
N TYR A 21 7.76 -28.35 -3.34
CA TYR A 21 7.33 -27.69 -4.57
C TYR A 21 6.96 -26.22 -4.32
N GLY A 22 6.25 -25.93 -3.22
CA GLY A 22 5.96 -24.56 -2.80
C GLY A 22 7.24 -23.74 -2.59
N ALA A 23 8.16 -24.23 -1.75
CA ALA A 23 9.44 -23.57 -1.50
C ALA A 23 10.25 -23.35 -2.79
N TRP A 24 10.25 -24.34 -3.70
CA TRP A 24 10.90 -24.23 -4.99
C TRP A 24 10.25 -23.20 -5.92
N SER A 25 8.93 -23.07 -5.89
CA SER A 25 8.17 -22.15 -6.76
C SER A 25 8.46 -20.68 -6.43
N PHE A 26 8.72 -20.38 -5.16
CA PHE A 26 9.06 -19.04 -4.67
C PHE A 26 10.58 -18.79 -4.59
N ARG A 27 11.40 -19.65 -5.20
CA ARG A 27 12.86 -19.46 -5.22
C ARG A 27 13.23 -18.15 -5.94
N GLY A 28 14.18 -17.41 -5.37
CA GLY A 28 14.67 -16.15 -5.94
C GLY A 28 13.75 -14.95 -5.71
N PHE A 29 12.76 -15.08 -4.82
CA PHE A 29 12.01 -13.95 -4.29
C PHE A 29 12.90 -13.10 -3.37
N ASP A 30 12.51 -11.85 -3.14
CA ASP A 30 13.18 -10.99 -2.16
C ASP A 30 13.13 -11.65 -0.78
N PRO A 31 14.23 -11.58 0.01
CA PRO A 31 14.26 -12.15 1.35
C PRO A 31 13.13 -11.66 2.28
N LYS A 32 12.58 -10.47 2.03
CA LYS A 32 11.45 -9.90 2.78
C LYS A 32 10.07 -10.33 2.28
N ALA A 33 9.96 -10.98 1.11
CA ALA A 33 8.69 -11.32 0.48
C ALA A 33 7.76 -12.14 1.40
N ALA A 34 8.30 -13.15 2.07
CA ALA A 34 7.52 -13.99 2.99
C ALA A 34 6.94 -13.17 4.16
N GLY A 35 7.70 -12.23 4.70
CA GLY A 35 7.25 -11.33 5.76
C GLY A 35 6.15 -10.39 5.31
N VAL A 36 6.25 -9.88 4.08
CA VAL A 36 5.25 -9.01 3.45
C VAL A 36 3.91 -9.73 3.28
N TYR A 37 3.90 -10.93 2.71
CA TYR A 37 2.67 -11.71 2.58
C TYR A 37 2.11 -12.18 3.94
N TRP A 38 2.98 -12.47 4.90
CA TRP A 38 2.55 -12.80 6.26
C TRP A 38 1.86 -11.62 6.95
N ASN A 39 2.41 -10.42 6.83
CA ASN A 39 1.81 -9.20 7.36
C ASN A 39 0.45 -8.91 6.71
N MET A 40 0.36 -9.06 5.38
CA MET A 40 -0.91 -8.95 4.67
C MET A 40 -1.93 -9.99 5.17
N ALA A 41 -1.53 -11.26 5.32
CA ALA A 41 -2.40 -12.32 5.83
C ALA A 41 -2.88 -12.04 7.26
N LYS A 42 -2.00 -11.53 8.12
CA LYS A 42 -2.34 -11.13 9.49
C LYS A 42 -3.37 -10.01 9.50
N ARG A 43 -3.13 -8.92 8.76
CA ARG A 43 -4.09 -7.80 8.66
C ARG A 43 -5.42 -8.24 8.05
N LEU A 44 -5.40 -9.16 7.09
CA LEU A 44 -6.61 -9.74 6.50
C LEU A 44 -7.39 -10.56 7.53
N ALA A 45 -6.71 -11.38 8.33
CA ALA A 45 -7.35 -12.17 9.39
C ALA A 45 -7.96 -11.28 10.48
N GLU A 46 -7.31 -10.16 10.81
CA GLU A 46 -7.78 -9.20 11.82
C GLU A 46 -8.95 -8.34 11.32
N SER A 47 -8.90 -7.89 10.06
CA SER A 47 -9.89 -6.95 9.51
C SER A 47 -11.03 -7.61 8.74
N GLY A 48 -10.82 -8.83 8.22
CA GLY A 48 -11.71 -9.48 7.26
C GLY A 48 -11.80 -8.74 5.91
N ASN A 49 -10.94 -7.75 5.65
CA ASN A 49 -11.03 -6.86 4.50
C ASN A 49 -9.73 -6.85 3.70
N ALA A 50 -9.79 -7.24 2.42
CA ALA A 50 -8.63 -7.33 1.55
C ALA A 50 -8.00 -5.96 1.23
N ALA A 51 -8.79 -4.88 1.17
CA ALA A 51 -8.26 -3.54 0.96
C ALA A 51 -7.52 -3.02 2.21
N GLU A 52 -8.07 -3.24 3.40
CA GLU A 52 -7.39 -2.89 4.67
C GLU A 52 -6.08 -3.66 4.84
N ALA A 53 -6.00 -4.89 4.32
CA ALA A 53 -4.80 -5.72 4.41
C ALA A 53 -3.61 -5.21 3.57
N THR A 54 -3.87 -4.39 2.55
CA THR A 54 -2.88 -3.96 1.54
C THR A 54 -2.56 -2.46 1.58
N VAL A 55 -2.99 -1.77 2.62
CA VAL A 55 -2.80 -0.33 2.79
C VAL A 55 -2.07 -0.01 4.09
N TRP A 56 -1.39 1.12 4.09
CA TRP A 56 -1.07 1.84 5.31
C TRP A 56 -2.21 2.81 5.62
N LYS A 57 -2.43 3.06 6.91
CA LYS A 57 -3.37 4.08 7.38
C LYS A 57 -2.81 4.86 8.55
N ARG A 58 -3.20 6.13 8.65
CA ARG A 58 -2.96 7.01 9.80
C ARG A 58 -4.27 7.67 10.18
N LYS A 59 -4.55 7.69 11.49
CA LYS A 59 -5.62 8.53 12.03
C LYS A 59 -5.05 9.94 12.17
N VAL A 60 -5.80 10.93 11.69
CA VAL A 60 -5.44 12.34 11.87
C VAL A 60 -5.65 12.72 13.35
N ALA A 61 -4.79 13.59 13.87
CA ALA A 61 -4.86 14.11 15.22
C ALA A 61 -6.17 14.90 15.46
N GLU A 62 -6.65 14.85 16.70
CA GLU A 62 -7.87 15.56 17.09
C GLU A 62 -7.70 17.08 16.93
N GLY A 63 -8.76 17.75 16.48
CA GLY A 63 -8.79 19.20 16.32
C GLY A 63 -8.30 19.72 14.95
N LEU A 64 -7.72 18.87 14.11
CA LEU A 64 -7.37 19.22 12.73
C LEU A 64 -8.58 19.18 11.82
N THR A 65 -8.74 20.19 10.96
CA THR A 65 -9.77 20.20 9.92
C THR A 65 -9.30 19.48 8.66
N PHE A 66 -10.23 19.15 7.77
CA PHE A 66 -9.89 18.56 6.48
C PHE A 66 -8.94 19.45 5.67
N ASP A 67 -9.16 20.77 5.71
CA ASP A 67 -8.37 21.73 4.96
C ASP A 67 -6.95 21.88 5.54
N ASP A 68 -6.80 21.80 6.86
CA ASP A 68 -5.47 21.80 7.51
C ASP A 68 -4.63 20.61 7.02
N VAL A 69 -5.23 19.41 6.99
CA VAL A 69 -4.57 18.19 6.53
C VAL A 69 -4.33 18.21 5.02
N ASP A 70 -5.27 18.75 4.22
CA ASP A 70 -5.09 18.94 2.78
C ASP A 70 -3.87 19.81 2.48
N GLN A 71 -3.75 20.95 3.16
CA GLN A 71 -2.60 21.85 3.00
C GLN A 71 -1.30 21.20 3.48
N SER A 72 -1.34 20.49 4.61
CA SER A 72 -0.18 19.77 5.15
C SER A 72 0.34 18.70 4.18
N ILE A 73 -0.55 17.86 3.61
CA ILE A 73 -0.18 16.86 2.59
C ILE A 73 0.57 17.52 1.43
N GLN A 74 0.06 18.64 0.93
CA GLN A 74 0.65 19.36 -0.19
C GLN A 74 1.98 20.04 0.18
N SER A 75 2.09 20.59 1.40
CA SER A 75 3.33 21.21 1.90
C SER A 75 4.46 20.19 2.03
N VAL A 76 4.18 19.05 2.67
CA VAL A 76 5.16 17.98 2.85
C VAL A 76 5.55 17.37 1.51
N ALA A 77 4.61 17.18 0.59
CA ALA A 77 4.94 16.71 -0.76
C ALA A 77 5.88 17.67 -1.50
N LEU A 78 5.67 18.98 -1.35
CA LEU A 78 6.54 20.00 -1.92
C LEU A 78 7.94 19.99 -1.29
N SER A 79 8.03 19.88 0.04
CA SER A 79 9.31 19.88 0.77
C SER A 79 10.15 18.64 0.46
N GLU A 80 9.49 17.49 0.29
CA GLU A 80 10.09 16.22 -0.13
C GLU A 80 10.34 16.15 -1.66
N ASN A 81 10.02 17.21 -2.41
CA ASN A 81 10.25 17.33 -3.84
C ASN A 81 9.62 16.19 -4.68
N ILE A 82 8.45 15.69 -4.26
CA ILE A 82 7.64 14.75 -5.05
C ILE A 82 6.59 15.51 -5.83
N ARG A 83 6.44 15.20 -7.13
CA ARG A 83 5.56 15.98 -8.01
C ARG A 83 4.10 15.59 -7.81
N ASP A 84 3.24 16.59 -7.66
CA ASP A 84 1.81 16.44 -7.87
C ASP A 84 1.52 16.22 -9.35
N VAL A 85 0.93 15.08 -9.69
CA VAL A 85 0.52 14.72 -11.06
C VAL A 85 -1.00 14.61 -11.20
N GLY A 86 -1.75 14.91 -10.15
CA GLY A 86 -3.21 14.93 -10.18
C GLY A 86 -3.86 14.90 -8.80
N GLN A 87 -5.03 15.53 -8.71
CA GLN A 87 -5.89 15.49 -7.52
C GLN A 87 -7.32 15.15 -7.93
N LEU A 88 -7.99 14.30 -7.15
CA LEU A 88 -9.36 13.85 -7.39
C LEU A 88 -10.24 14.20 -6.18
N PRO A 89 -11.04 15.29 -6.23
CA PRO A 89 -11.93 15.71 -5.15
C PRO A 89 -13.23 14.88 -5.15
N LEU A 90 -13.11 13.56 -4.96
CA LEU A 90 -14.22 12.62 -5.14
C LEU A 90 -15.40 12.90 -4.20
N GLY A 91 -15.15 13.40 -3.00
CA GLY A 91 -16.20 13.72 -2.04
C GLY A 91 -17.14 14.80 -2.55
N GLU A 92 -16.57 15.87 -3.12
CA GLU A 92 -17.32 16.96 -3.75
C GLU A 92 -18.09 16.47 -4.98
N GLN A 93 -17.45 15.65 -5.83
CA GLN A 93 -18.12 15.07 -7.00
C GLN A 93 -19.34 14.23 -6.60
N VAL A 94 -19.22 13.43 -5.53
CA VAL A 94 -20.36 12.65 -5.02
C VAL A 94 -21.47 13.57 -4.51
N SER A 95 -21.15 14.64 -3.77
CA SER A 95 -22.14 15.61 -3.28
C SER A 95 -22.89 16.27 -4.44
N LEU A 96 -22.17 16.71 -5.47
CA LEU A 96 -22.75 17.32 -6.68
C LEU A 96 -23.68 16.36 -7.41
N MET A 97 -23.27 15.10 -7.59
CA MET A 97 -24.09 14.08 -8.26
C MET A 97 -25.33 13.69 -7.46
N ARG A 98 -25.29 13.77 -6.13
CA ARG A 98 -26.42 13.45 -5.25
C ARG A 98 -27.36 14.62 -5.01
N GLY A 99 -26.89 15.86 -5.19
CA GLY A 99 -27.62 17.07 -4.80
C GLY A 99 -27.73 17.26 -3.28
N SER A 100 -26.87 16.59 -2.50
CA SER A 100 -26.81 16.67 -1.04
C SER A 100 -25.40 16.39 -0.54
N ASP A 101 -25.07 16.88 0.64
CA ASP A 101 -23.74 16.70 1.23
C ASP A 101 -23.40 15.22 1.42
N TRP A 102 -22.16 14.89 1.07
CA TRP A 102 -21.52 13.63 1.39
C TRP A 102 -20.18 13.89 2.09
N ARG A 103 -19.66 12.85 2.75
CA ARG A 103 -18.42 12.92 3.52
C ARG A 103 -17.23 13.36 2.69
N LYS A 104 -16.23 13.95 3.33
CA LYS A 104 -15.02 14.41 2.65
C LYS A 104 -14.17 13.24 2.14
N LEU A 105 -13.71 13.36 0.91
CA LEU A 105 -12.78 12.42 0.27
C LEU A 105 -12.00 13.14 -0.82
N LYS A 106 -10.67 13.16 -0.69
CA LYS A 106 -9.77 13.68 -1.73
C LYS A 106 -8.63 12.69 -1.93
N ILE A 107 -8.30 12.41 -3.19
CA ILE A 107 -7.18 11.56 -3.57
C ILE A 107 -6.11 12.43 -4.21
N TYR A 108 -4.88 12.26 -3.75
CA TYR A 108 -3.67 12.89 -4.27
C TYR A 108 -2.85 11.85 -5.02
N LEU A 109 -2.32 12.25 -6.16
CA LEU A 109 -1.49 11.42 -7.02
C LEU A 109 -0.10 12.05 -7.08
N TYR A 110 0.85 11.49 -6.34
CA TYR A 110 2.22 11.97 -6.27
C TYR A 110 3.18 11.02 -7.00
N CYS A 111 4.17 11.58 -7.69
CA CYS A 111 5.06 10.78 -8.52
C CYS A 111 6.46 11.37 -8.63
N ASN A 112 7.46 10.49 -8.72
CA ASN A 112 8.71 10.78 -9.43
C ASN A 112 8.64 10.11 -10.82
N PRO A 113 8.41 10.88 -11.91
CA PRO A 113 8.20 10.29 -13.23
C PRO A 113 9.39 9.47 -13.76
N LEU A 114 10.62 9.80 -13.38
CA LEU A 114 11.80 9.07 -13.83
C LEU A 114 11.89 7.71 -13.15
N THR A 115 11.65 7.65 -11.83
CA THR A 115 11.56 6.38 -11.10
C THR A 115 10.37 5.56 -11.60
N ALA A 116 9.22 6.19 -11.87
CA ALA A 116 8.05 5.53 -12.41
C ALA A 116 8.34 4.87 -13.77
N ALA A 117 9.06 5.54 -14.67
CA ALA A 117 9.48 4.97 -15.94
C ALA A 117 10.33 3.71 -15.73
N LYS A 118 11.33 3.75 -14.84
CA LYS A 118 12.16 2.59 -14.51
C LYS A 118 11.37 1.41 -13.93
N MET A 119 10.36 1.69 -13.08
CA MET A 119 9.47 0.67 -12.54
C MET A 119 8.65 -0.01 -13.65
N VAL A 120 8.12 0.77 -14.59
CA VAL A 120 7.37 0.25 -15.75
C VAL A 120 8.28 -0.53 -16.70
N ASP A 121 9.51 -0.07 -16.93
CA ASP A 121 10.50 -0.80 -17.75
C ASP A 121 10.91 -2.13 -17.10
N PHE A 122 10.92 -2.20 -15.77
CA PHE A 122 11.14 -3.45 -15.05
C PHE A 122 9.93 -4.39 -15.14
N SER A 123 8.70 -3.86 -15.07
CA SER A 123 7.48 -4.58 -15.41
C SER A 123 6.32 -3.63 -15.68
N GLU A 124 5.63 -3.81 -16.81
CA GLU A 124 4.50 -2.95 -17.19
C GLU A 124 3.34 -3.04 -16.19
N ALA A 125 3.28 -4.12 -15.39
CA ALA A 125 2.29 -4.28 -14.33
C ALA A 125 2.36 -3.18 -13.26
N TYR A 126 3.51 -2.54 -13.07
CA TYR A 126 3.64 -1.40 -12.15
C TYR A 126 2.80 -0.18 -12.57
N SER A 127 2.41 -0.07 -13.85
CA SER A 127 1.52 1.00 -14.32
C SER A 127 0.14 1.01 -13.62
N ALA A 128 -0.32 -0.13 -13.09
CA ALA A 128 -1.56 -0.22 -12.32
C ALA A 128 -1.43 0.30 -10.87
N TYR A 129 -0.20 0.48 -10.39
CA TYR A 129 0.12 0.91 -9.02
C TYR A 129 0.65 2.35 -8.95
N LEU A 130 1.04 2.90 -10.10
CA LEU A 130 1.57 4.25 -10.25
C LEU A 130 0.48 5.20 -10.73
N PRO A 131 0.48 6.47 -10.31
CA PRO A 131 1.38 7.11 -9.35
C PRO A 131 1.05 6.75 -7.89
N CYS A 132 1.91 7.16 -6.95
CA CYS A 132 1.69 6.92 -5.52
C CYS A 132 0.42 7.66 -5.07
N ARG A 133 -0.55 6.90 -4.60
CA ARG A 133 -1.87 7.39 -4.20
C ARG A 133 -1.93 7.64 -2.71
N ILE A 134 -2.31 8.85 -2.31
CA ILE A 134 -2.68 9.19 -0.93
C ILE A 134 -4.16 9.57 -0.92
N ALA A 135 -4.94 9.05 0.02
CA ALA A 135 -6.34 9.42 0.19
C ALA A 135 -6.55 10.04 1.57
N LEU A 136 -7.10 11.26 1.62
CA LEU A 136 -7.62 11.88 2.82
C LEU A 136 -9.14 11.67 2.84
N VAL A 137 -9.65 10.99 3.85
CA VAL A 137 -11.05 10.56 3.93
C VAL A 137 -11.63 10.76 5.32
N GLU A 138 -12.87 11.22 5.35
CA GLU A 138 -13.71 11.24 6.54
C GLU A 138 -14.44 9.89 6.65
N ASP A 139 -14.31 9.23 7.81
CA ASP A 139 -15.04 8.00 8.09
C ASP A 139 -16.51 8.27 8.46
N LYS A 140 -17.23 7.24 8.91
CA LYS A 140 -18.65 7.38 9.26
C LYS A 140 -18.88 8.04 10.62
N ALA A 141 -17.86 8.11 11.47
CA ALA A 141 -17.88 8.77 12.77
C ALA A 141 -17.45 10.24 12.70
N GLY A 142 -16.94 10.68 11.54
CA GLY A 142 -16.41 12.04 11.33
C GLY A 142 -14.91 12.15 11.60
N ASP A 143 -14.23 11.03 11.91
CA ASP A 143 -12.78 11.02 12.06
C ASP A 143 -12.10 11.11 10.68
N LEU A 144 -11.00 11.86 10.61
CA LEU A 144 -10.18 11.95 9.40
C LEU A 144 -9.08 10.89 9.39
N TRP A 145 -8.86 10.31 8.22
CA TRP A 145 -7.89 9.26 7.98
C TRP A 145 -7.10 9.50 6.71
N ILE A 146 -5.81 9.16 6.75
CA ILE A 146 -4.92 9.16 5.58
C ILE A 146 -4.60 7.71 5.23
N TYR A 147 -4.80 7.34 3.96
CA TYR A 147 -4.52 6.01 3.43
C TYR A 147 -3.55 6.07 2.26
N SER A 148 -2.65 5.09 2.16
CA SER A 148 -1.86 4.82 0.96
C SER A 148 -1.68 3.32 0.77
N LEU A 149 -1.32 2.88 -0.44
CA LEU A 149 -1.00 1.47 -0.68
C LEU A 149 0.27 1.10 0.10
N ASP A 150 0.29 -0.12 0.64
CA ASP A 150 1.48 -0.66 1.28
C ASP A 150 2.54 -0.96 0.23
N MET A 151 3.53 -0.06 0.09
CA MET A 151 4.57 -0.22 -0.92
C MET A 151 5.55 -1.36 -0.61
N ASP A 152 5.53 -1.97 0.58
CA ASP A 152 6.35 -3.17 0.82
C ASP A 152 5.90 -4.33 -0.06
N MET A 153 4.61 -4.39 -0.38
CA MET A 153 4.06 -5.37 -1.34
C MET A 153 4.70 -5.21 -2.72
N MET A 154 4.87 -3.97 -3.20
CA MET A 154 5.37 -3.70 -4.55
C MET A 154 6.91 -3.74 -4.64
N ILE A 155 7.62 -3.43 -3.54
CA ILE A 155 9.09 -3.41 -3.49
C ILE A 155 9.65 -4.80 -3.18
N TYR A 156 8.99 -5.55 -2.28
CA TYR A 156 9.53 -6.82 -1.76
C TYR A 156 8.65 -8.03 -2.03
N GLY A 157 7.42 -7.89 -2.52
CA GLY A 157 6.50 -9.02 -2.68
C GLY A 157 6.88 -10.03 -3.76
N GLY A 158 7.83 -9.70 -4.64
CA GLY A 158 8.21 -10.54 -5.77
C GLY A 158 9.70 -10.88 -5.81
N LYS A 159 10.23 -10.96 -7.02
CA LYS A 159 11.68 -10.98 -7.24
C LYS A 159 12.26 -9.62 -6.83
N PRO A 160 13.53 -9.58 -6.38
CA PRO A 160 14.18 -8.32 -6.03
C PRO A 160 14.19 -7.35 -7.22
N LEU A 161 13.89 -6.07 -6.94
CA LEU A 161 14.19 -4.98 -7.86
C LEU A 161 15.72 -4.87 -8.07
N PRO A 162 16.17 -4.39 -9.24
CA PRO A 162 17.55 -3.95 -9.44
C PRO A 162 17.99 -3.00 -8.31
N PRO A 163 19.25 -3.06 -7.84
CA PRO A 163 19.68 -2.31 -6.65
C PRO A 163 19.43 -0.80 -6.72
N ASP A 164 19.67 -0.19 -7.87
CA ASP A 164 19.44 1.23 -8.13
C ASP A 164 17.94 1.58 -8.10
N LEU A 165 17.11 0.77 -8.77
CA LEU A 165 15.66 0.94 -8.76
C LEU A 165 15.06 0.72 -7.37
N ARG A 166 15.61 -0.23 -6.60
CA ARG A 166 15.21 -0.48 -5.21
C ARG A 166 15.49 0.72 -4.32
N GLU A 167 16.66 1.35 -4.46
CA GLU A 167 17.02 2.54 -3.69
C GLU A 167 16.05 3.69 -3.97
N GLU A 168 15.76 3.95 -5.25
CA GLU A 168 14.78 4.97 -5.65
C GLU A 168 13.37 4.65 -5.14
N ALA A 169 12.93 3.40 -5.24
CA ALA A 169 11.61 2.98 -4.76
C ALA A 169 11.50 3.11 -3.23
N LEU A 170 12.57 2.85 -2.49
CA LEU A 170 12.63 3.05 -1.05
C LEU A 170 12.59 4.53 -0.68
N HIS A 171 13.31 5.38 -1.41
CA HIS A 171 13.22 6.82 -1.21
C HIS A 171 11.80 7.34 -1.44
N VAL A 172 11.13 6.94 -2.53
CA VAL A 172 9.72 7.32 -2.77
C VAL A 172 8.82 6.79 -1.66
N LYS A 173 9.04 5.57 -1.17
CA LYS A 173 8.31 5.03 -0.02
C LYS A 173 8.48 5.91 1.21
N ASP A 174 9.71 6.32 1.53
CA ASP A 174 10.00 7.13 2.71
C ASP A 174 9.31 8.50 2.61
N VAL A 175 9.29 9.11 1.43
CA VAL A 175 8.54 10.35 1.17
C VAL A 175 7.04 10.17 1.39
N ILE A 176 6.44 9.08 0.87
CA ILE A 176 5.01 8.83 1.06
C ILE A 176 4.68 8.61 2.55
N LEU A 177 5.50 7.86 3.27
CA LEU A 177 5.34 7.68 4.72
C LEU A 177 5.49 9.01 5.46
N ALA A 178 6.47 9.84 5.10
CA ALA A 178 6.66 11.17 5.67
C ALA A 178 5.42 12.05 5.48
N ILE A 179 4.83 12.08 4.28
CA ILE A 179 3.57 12.79 4.02
C ILE A 179 2.44 12.26 4.92
N MET A 180 2.29 10.93 5.01
CA MET A 180 1.24 10.32 5.83
C MET A 180 1.39 10.62 7.32
N ASP A 181 2.61 10.54 7.84
CA ASP A 181 2.90 10.72 9.27
C ASP A 181 2.79 12.21 9.64
N GLN A 182 3.47 13.09 8.90
CA GLN A 182 3.48 14.53 9.17
C GLN A 182 2.10 15.17 8.99
N ALA A 183 1.35 14.78 7.95
CA ALA A 183 0.02 15.34 7.72
C ALA A 183 -1.05 14.80 8.68
N ALA A 184 -0.88 13.58 9.19
CA ALA A 184 -1.73 13.11 10.28
C ALA A 184 -1.55 13.95 11.56
N GLU A 185 -0.39 14.57 11.74
CA GLU A 185 -0.07 15.45 12.88
C GLU A 185 -0.28 16.94 12.58
N GLY A 186 -0.60 17.31 11.32
CA GLY A 186 -0.79 18.70 10.89
C GLY A 186 0.50 19.50 10.75
N ALA A 187 1.64 18.85 10.50
CA ALA A 187 2.93 19.52 10.29
C ALA A 187 3.07 20.12 8.87
N PHE A 188 3.93 21.11 8.66
CA PHE A 188 4.10 21.82 7.39
C PHE A 188 5.55 21.92 6.95
#